data_AF-A0A0G1DU20-F1
#
_entry.id   AF-A0A0G1DU20-F1
#
_cell.length_a   1.000
_cell.length_b   1.000
_cell.length_c   1.000
_cell.angle_alpha   90.00
_cell.angle_beta   90.00
_cell.angle_gamma   90.00
#
_symmetry.space_group_name_H-M   'P 1'
#
loop_
_entity.id
_entity.type
_entity.pdbx_description
1 polymer ?
#
loop_
_entity_poly.entity_id
_entity_poly.type
_entity_poly.pdbx_seq_one_letter_code
_entity_poly.pdbx_strand_id
1 'polypeptide(L)'
;MNDCIFCKIVGGQIPATKVYEDNDFVAFLDIHPVSYGHTLVIPKEHFDKLENTPEETVVKLYKLIRRLAPAVVAGSKEYQGNMMDEIAKKIRAAIKQALN
;
A
#
# COMPACT_ATOMS: atom_id res chain seq x y z
N MET A 1 12.17 -10.77 -14.25
CA MET A 1 11.87 -9.52 -13.51
C MET A 1 11.27 -8.42 -14.40
N ASN A 2 11.67 -8.29 -15.67
CA ASN A 2 11.21 -7.20 -16.57
C ASN A 2 9.69 -7.10 -16.80
N ASP A 3 8.93 -8.17 -16.52
CA ASP A 3 7.47 -8.20 -16.73
C ASP A 3 6.64 -8.09 -15.44
N CYS A 4 7.27 -7.93 -14.27
CA CYS A 4 6.52 -7.77 -13.03
C CYS A 4 5.88 -6.38 -12.93
N ILE A 5 4.56 -6.33 -12.95
CA ILE A 5 3.79 -5.06 -12.85
C ILE A 5 4.11 -4.30 -11.56
N PHE A 6 4.32 -4.98 -10.44
CA PHE A 6 4.66 -4.35 -9.16
C PHE A 6 6.06 -3.74 -9.17
N CYS A 7 7.05 -4.37 -9.82
CA CYS A 7 8.37 -3.76 -10.01
C CYS A 7 8.28 -2.49 -10.86
N LYS A 8 7.39 -2.47 -11.87
CA LYS A 8 7.14 -1.26 -12.68
C LYS A 8 6.51 -0.13 -11.85
N ILE A 9 5.61 -0.45 -10.90
CA ILE A 9 5.04 0.52 -9.94
C ILE A 9 6.13 1.06 -9.01
N VAL A 10 6.93 0.18 -8.42
CA VAL A 10 8.04 0.55 -7.52
C VAL A 10 9.03 1.46 -8.26
N GLY A 11 9.41 1.09 -9.49
CA GLY A 11 10.30 1.86 -10.35
C GLY A 11 9.69 3.09 -11.02
N GLY A 12 8.41 3.41 -10.76
CA GLY A 12 7.72 4.58 -11.31
C GLY A 12 7.44 4.53 -12.82
N GLN A 13 7.54 3.36 -13.44
CA GLN A 13 7.31 3.16 -14.87
C GLN A 13 5.83 3.12 -15.23
N ILE A 14 4.98 2.74 -14.27
CA ILE A 14 3.51 2.80 -14.40
C ILE A 14 2.91 3.51 -13.18
N PRO A 15 1.81 4.25 -13.36
CA PRO A 15 1.20 4.99 -12.27
C PRO A 15 0.53 4.04 -11.28
N ALA A 16 0.56 4.44 -10.01
CA ALA A 16 -0.22 3.83 -8.95
C ALA A 16 -0.63 4.88 -7.93
N THR A 17 -1.82 4.72 -7.35
CA THR A 17 -2.30 5.62 -6.30
C THR A 17 -1.65 5.25 -4.96
N LYS A 18 -0.38 5.62 -4.80
CA LYS A 18 0.43 5.34 -3.61
C LYS A 18 -0.12 6.08 -2.40
N VAL A 19 -0.32 5.38 -1.30
CA VAL A 19 -0.78 5.94 -0.01
C VAL A 19 0.32 5.93 1.06
N TYR A 20 1.37 5.14 0.86
CA TYR A 20 2.56 5.09 1.70
C TYR A 20 3.78 4.67 0.87
N GLU A 21 4.95 5.21 1.21
CA GLU A 21 6.22 4.78 0.65
C GLU A 21 7.35 5.09 1.64
N ASP A 22 8.22 4.12 1.89
CA ASP A 22 9.48 4.29 2.63
C ASP A 22 10.64 3.67 1.83
N ASN A 23 11.77 3.38 2.49
CA ASN A 23 12.93 2.78 1.82
C ASN A 23 12.72 1.32 1.40
N ASP A 24 11.88 0.58 2.11
CA ASP A 24 11.76 -0.88 2.00
C ASP A 24 10.42 -1.31 1.37
N PHE A 25 9.37 -0.48 1.49
CA PHE A 25 7.99 -0.82 1.18
C PHE A 25 7.26 0.29 0.43
N VAL A 26 6.22 -0.10 -0.30
CA VAL A 26 5.23 0.80 -0.89
C VAL A 26 3.83 0.25 -0.62
N ALA A 27 2.88 1.14 -0.33
CA ALA A 27 1.46 0.80 -0.29
C ALA A 27 0.67 1.67 -1.27
N PHE A 28 -0.24 1.06 -2.01
CA PHE A 28 -1.07 1.73 -3.01
C PHE A 28 -2.45 1.09 -3.13
N LEU A 29 -3.41 1.86 -3.64
CA LEU A 29 -4.78 1.37 -3.82
C LEU A 29 -4.86 0.40 -4.99
N ASP A 30 -5.67 -0.65 -4.82
CA ASP A 30 -6.02 -1.56 -5.90
C ASP A 30 -6.93 -0.85 -6.91
N ILE A 31 -6.70 -1.09 -8.21
CA ILE A 31 -7.51 -0.53 -9.31
C ILE A 31 -8.86 -1.23 -9.47
N HIS A 32 -8.97 -2.46 -8.96
CA HIS A 32 -10.19 -3.28 -8.90
C HIS A 32 -10.54 -3.59 -7.43
N PRO A 33 -10.90 -2.56 -6.63
CA PRO A 33 -11.05 -2.72 -5.20
C PRO A 33 -12.26 -3.59 -4.83
N VAL A 34 -12.01 -4.62 -4.03
CA VAL A 34 -13.08 -5.43 -3.38
C VAL A 34 -13.88 -4.59 -2.37
N SER A 35 -13.27 -3.57 -1.77
CA SER A 35 -13.87 -2.65 -0.83
C SER A 35 -13.17 -1.29 -0.87
N TYR A 36 -13.82 -0.24 -0.39
CA TYR A 36 -13.18 1.07 -0.30
C TYR A 36 -11.92 1.02 0.57
N GLY A 37 -10.84 1.60 0.03
CA GLY A 37 -9.53 1.56 0.67
C GLY A 37 -8.78 0.24 0.53
N HIS A 38 -9.22 -0.70 -0.32
CA HIS A 38 -8.43 -1.88 -0.65
C HIS A 38 -7.01 -1.43 -1.05
N THR A 39 -6.05 -1.78 -0.20
CA THR A 39 -4.66 -1.32 -0.30
C THR A 39 -3.76 -2.53 -0.34
N LEU A 40 -2.88 -2.58 -1.34
CA LEU A 40 -1.79 -3.54 -1.41
C LEU A 40 -0.57 -2.93 -0.73
N VAL A 41 0.10 -3.69 0.14
CA VAL A 41 1.38 -3.33 0.77
C VAL A 41 2.41 -4.34 0.30
N ILE A 42 3.46 -3.88 -0.37
CA ILE A 42 4.48 -4.74 -0.97
C ILE A 42 5.90 -4.28 -0.59
N PRO A 43 6.88 -5.20 -0.50
CA PRO A 43 8.28 -4.82 -0.51
C PRO A 43 8.68 -4.20 -1.85
N LYS A 44 9.64 -3.28 -1.82
CA LYS A 44 10.26 -2.72 -3.02
C LYS A 44 11.18 -3.73 -3.70
N GLU A 45 11.82 -4.59 -2.91
CA GLU A 45 12.55 -5.75 -3.41
C GLU A 45 11.57 -6.85 -3.88
N HIS A 46 11.91 -7.50 -4.98
CA HIS A 46 11.05 -8.51 -5.60
C HIS A 46 11.26 -9.88 -4.97
N PHE A 47 10.16 -10.45 -4.47
CA PHE A 47 10.06 -11.85 -4.07
C PHE A 47 8.86 -12.47 -4.80
N ASP A 48 9.05 -13.65 -5.37
CA ASP A 48 8.03 -14.34 -6.15
C ASP A 48 6.95 -14.97 -5.25
N LYS A 49 7.35 -15.45 -4.08
CA LYS A 49 6.50 -16.11 -3.09
C LYS A 49 6.90 -15.80 -1.66
N LEU A 50 5.96 -15.99 -0.74
CA LEU A 50 6.17 -15.73 0.68
C LEU A 50 7.24 -16.65 1.27
N GLU A 51 7.26 -17.93 0.89
CA GLU A 51 8.25 -18.91 1.37
C GLU A 51 9.71 -18.58 0.98
N ASN A 52 9.88 -17.75 -0.05
CA ASN A 52 11.19 -17.30 -0.54
C ASN A 52 11.55 -15.90 -0.01
N THR A 53 10.67 -15.27 0.75
CA THR A 53 10.89 -13.92 1.29
C THR A 53 11.70 -14.00 2.59
N PRO A 54 12.76 -13.19 2.77
CA PRO A 54 13.52 -13.15 4.03
C PRO A 54 12.61 -12.89 5.23
N GLU A 55 12.81 -13.62 6.33
CA GLU A 55 11.99 -13.51 7.54
C GLU A 55 11.94 -12.07 8.08
N GLU A 56 13.07 -11.36 8.05
CA GLU A 56 13.15 -9.96 8.47
C GLU A 56 12.20 -9.06 7.65
N THR A 57 12.16 -9.25 6.33
CA THR A 57 11.27 -8.51 5.42
C THR A 57 9.81 -8.81 5.74
N VAL A 58 9.46 -10.08 5.98
CA VAL A 58 8.11 -10.48 6.39
C VAL A 58 7.71 -9.81 7.71
N VAL A 59 8.58 -9.84 8.71
CA VAL A 59 8.33 -9.22 10.03
C VAL A 59 8.13 -7.71 9.89
N LYS A 60 8.98 -7.02 9.11
CA LYS A 60 8.84 -5.59 8.85
C LYS A 60 7.55 -5.26 8.11
N LEU A 61 7.19 -6.05 7.09
CA LEU A 61 5.96 -5.91 6.32
C LEU A 61 4.72 -5.99 7.22
N TYR A 62 4.62 -7.01 8.07
CA TYR A 62 3.47 -7.16 8.96
C TYR A 62 3.41 -6.10 10.07
N LYS A 63 4.56 -5.65 10.58
CA LYS A 63 4.62 -4.48 11.48
C LYS A 63 4.08 -3.24 10.81
N LEU A 64 4.45 -3.01 9.55
CA LEU A 64 3.93 -1.90 8.75
C LEU A 64 2.42 -2.03 8.53
N ILE A 65 1.94 -3.18 8.06
CA ILE A 65 0.51 -3.46 7.85
C ILE A 65 -0.29 -3.13 9.12
N ARG A 66 0.18 -3.57 10.30
CA ARG A 66 -0.48 -3.28 11.58
C ARG A 66 -0.59 -1.78 11.87
N ARG A 67 0.37 -0.96 11.44
CA ARG A 67 0.34 0.51 11.57
C ARG A 67 -0.58 1.16 10.53
N LEU A 68 -0.58 0.67 9.29
CA LEU A 68 -1.34 1.26 8.19
C LEU A 68 -2.83 0.90 8.22
N ALA A 69 -3.18 -0.33 8.63
CA ALA A 69 -4.55 -0.84 8.62
C ALA A 69 -5.59 0.09 9.30
N PRO A 70 -5.40 0.59 10.53
CA PRO A 70 -6.38 1.49 11.15
C PRO A 70 -6.53 2.82 10.38
N ALA A 71 -5.44 3.33 9.80
CA ALA A 71 -5.45 4.55 9.00
C ALA A 71 -6.19 4.36 7.67
N VAL A 72 -5.99 3.21 7.01
CA VAL A 72 -6.75 2.83 5.81
C VAL A 72 -8.24 2.74 6.12
N VAL A 73 -8.61 2.05 7.21
CA VAL A 73 -10.01 1.92 7.63
C VAL A 73 -10.62 3.28 7.96
N ALA A 74 -9.93 4.13 8.72
CA ALA A 74 -10.40 5.47 9.05
C ALA A 74 -10.59 6.33 7.80
N GLY A 75 -9.62 6.31 6.88
CA GLY A 75 -9.67 7.04 5.61
C GLY A 75 -10.77 6.55 4.66
N SER A 76 -11.30 5.33 4.87
CA SER A 76 -12.28 4.70 3.97
C SER A 76 -13.72 4.69 4.50
N LYS A 77 -13.94 5.01 5.78
CA LYS A 77 -15.25 4.92 6.46
C LYS A 77 -16.31 5.91 5.98
N GLU A 78 -15.95 6.98 5.27
CA GLU A 78 -16.88 8.06 4.88
C GLU A 78 -17.36 7.99 3.41
N TYR A 79 -17.31 6.83 2.75
CA TYR A 79 -17.50 6.77 1.29
C TYR A 79 -18.89 6.26 0.88
N GLN A 80 -19.84 7.19 0.74
CA GLN A 80 -20.96 7.08 -0.20
C GLN A 80 -20.68 7.99 -1.41
N GLY A 81 -19.94 7.49 -2.42
CA GLY A 81 -19.94 8.10 -3.77
C GLY A 81 -18.73 8.91 -4.24
N ASN A 82 -17.58 8.91 -3.55
CA ASN A 82 -16.41 9.71 -3.98
C ASN A 82 -15.40 8.92 -4.85
N MET A 83 -14.67 9.64 -5.71
CA MET A 83 -13.57 9.15 -6.56
C MET A 83 -12.36 8.64 -5.74
N MET A 84 -11.62 7.67 -6.31
CA MET A 84 -10.45 7.01 -5.70
C MET A 84 -9.36 7.96 -5.17
N ASP A 85 -9.18 9.12 -5.81
CA ASP A 85 -8.17 10.11 -5.40
C ASP A 85 -8.47 10.73 -4.03
N GLU A 86 -9.74 10.92 -3.69
CA GLU A 86 -10.14 11.42 -2.39
C GLU A 86 -9.88 10.38 -1.30
N ILE A 87 -10.15 9.09 -1.58
CA ILE A 87 -9.84 7.99 -0.65
C ILE A 87 -8.35 8.02 -0.34
N ALA A 88 -7.51 8.08 -1.38
CA ALA A 88 -6.07 8.10 -1.23
C ALA A 88 -5.59 9.30 -0.40
N LYS A 89 -6.17 10.48 -0.60
CA LYS A 89 -5.83 11.70 0.16
C LYS A 89 -6.16 11.53 1.65
N LYS A 90 -7.34 11.00 1.99
CA LYS A 90 -7.72 10.73 3.39
C LYS A 90 -6.85 9.66 4.03
N ILE A 91 -6.57 8.58 3.31
CA ILE A 91 -5.67 7.52 3.79
C ILE A 91 -4.27 8.08 4.05
N ARG A 92 -3.69 8.85 3.14
CA ARG A 92 -2.38 9.51 3.34
C ARG A 92 -2.38 10.40 4.58
N ALA A 93 -3.44 11.18 4.79
CA ALA A 93 -3.56 12.04 5.96
C ALA A 93 -3.64 11.23 7.27
N ALA A 94 -4.42 10.16 7.29
CA ALA A 94 -4.54 9.26 8.43
C ALA A 94 -3.22 8.52 8.72
N ILE A 95 -2.51 8.08 7.68
CA ILE A 95 -1.18 7.46 7.81
C ILE A 95 -0.20 8.45 8.40
N LYS A 96 -0.17 9.70 7.90
CA LYS A 96 0.71 10.74 8.44
C LYS A 96 0.46 11.00 9.93
N GLN A 97 -0.79 10.96 10.39
CA GLN A 97 -1.11 11.06 11.82
C GLN A 97 -0.69 9.85 12.63
N ALA A 98 -0.79 8.63 12.08
CA ALA A 98 -0.48 7.39 12.79
C ALA A 98 1.02 7.07 12.90
N LEU A 99 1.84 7.69 12.05
CA LEU A 99 3.29 7.46 12.00
C LEU A 99 4.13 8.54 12.70
N ASN A 100 3.52 9.68 13.03
CA ASN A 100 4.10 10.71 13.91
C ASN A 100 3.84 10.36 15.38
#